data_AF-A0A0L7KMU8-F1
#
_entry.id   AF-A0A0L7KMU8-F1
#
_cell.length_a   1.000
_cell.length_b   1.000
_cell.length_c   1.000
_cell.angle_alpha   90.00
_cell.angle_beta   90.00
_cell.angle_gamma   90.00
#
_symmetry.space_group_name_H-M   'P 1'
#
loop_
_entity.id
_entity.type
_entity.pdbx_description
1 polymer ?
#
loop_
_entity_poly.entity_id
_entity_poly.type
_entity_poly.pdbx_seq_one_letter_code
_entity_poly.pdbx_strand_id
1 'polypeptide(L)'
;MCIKDNLITGEDIANLRAKKVPTGPNSGCFLACVMRQIGIMDDAGLIQKETALELAKSVFDDDEEIKVIADYLHSCSHVNTEAVSDGEKGCERALIAFKCMRDNASQ
;
A
#
# COMPACT_ATOMS: atom_id res chain seq x y z
N MET A 1 5.32 12.29 -10.97
CA MET A 1 3.97 11.76 -11.33
C MET A 1 4.14 10.27 -11.44
N CYS A 2 3.59 9.48 -10.51
CA CYS A 2 4.06 8.12 -10.26
C CYS A 2 4.15 7.20 -11.50
N ILE A 3 3.20 7.30 -12.44
CA ILE A 3 3.21 6.48 -13.66
C ILE A 3 4.31 6.86 -14.67
N LYS A 4 4.77 8.12 -14.68
CA LYS A 4 5.90 8.55 -15.53
C LYS A 4 7.23 8.03 -14.99
N ASP A 5 7.34 8.02 -13.66
CA ASP A 5 8.57 7.66 -12.95
C ASP A 5 8.68 6.13 -12.78
N ASN A 6 7.56 5.42 -12.82
CA ASN A 6 7.45 3.97 -12.65
C ASN A 6 6.52 3.41 -13.73
N LEU A 7 7.10 3.06 -14.89
CA LEU A 7 6.33 2.50 -16.00
C LEU A 7 5.78 1.13 -15.60
N ILE A 8 4.46 1.06 -15.41
CA ILE A 8 3.70 -0.18 -15.16
C ILE A 8 2.89 -0.55 -16.39
N THR A 9 2.55 -1.83 -16.51
CA THR A 9 1.78 -2.34 -17.66
C THR A 9 0.28 -2.10 -17.49
N GLY A 10 -0.48 -2.26 -18.58
CA GLY A 10 -1.95 -2.27 -18.50
C GLY A 10 -2.48 -3.39 -17.59
N GLU A 11 -1.78 -4.52 -17.52
CA GLU A 11 -2.11 -5.62 -16.62
C GLU A 11 -1.90 -5.23 -15.15
N ASP A 12 -0.81 -4.55 -14.82
CA ASP A 12 -0.56 -4.04 -13.47
C ASP A 12 -1.67 -3.07 -13.03
N ILE A 13 -2.10 -2.18 -13.92
CA ILE A 13 -3.23 -1.27 -13.66
C ILE A 13 -4.52 -2.06 -13.44
N ALA A 14 -4.79 -3.08 -14.26
CA ALA A 14 -5.97 -3.93 -14.10
C ALA A 14 -5.94 -4.69 -12.77
N ASN A 15 -4.79 -5.24 -12.39
CA ASN A 15 -4.60 -5.93 -11.12
C ASN A 15 -4.83 -5.00 -9.93
N LEU A 16 -4.21 -3.81 -9.93
CA LEU A 16 -4.40 -2.82 -8.87
C LEU A 16 -5.87 -2.40 -8.72
N ARG A 17 -6.56 -2.13 -9.83
CA ARG A 17 -8.00 -1.80 -9.80
C ARG A 17 -8.86 -2.94 -9.26
N ALA A 18 -8.47 -4.18 -9.53
CA ALA A 18 -9.12 -5.39 -9.02
C ALA A 18 -8.64 -5.79 -7.61
N LYS A 19 -7.90 -4.92 -6.90
CA LYS A 19 -7.30 -5.20 -5.58
C LYS A 19 -6.39 -6.44 -5.57
N LYS A 20 -5.80 -6.80 -6.71
CA LYS A 20 -4.84 -7.90 -6.86
C LYS A 20 -3.42 -7.37 -6.79
N VAL A 21 -2.52 -8.15 -6.18
CA VAL A 21 -1.09 -7.82 -6.12
C VAL A 21 -0.53 -7.81 -7.54
N PRO A 22 -0.03 -6.67 -8.03
CA PRO A 22 0.58 -6.61 -9.36
C PRO A 22 1.94 -7.33 -9.37
N THR A 23 2.34 -7.83 -10.54
CA THR A 23 3.54 -8.68 -10.70
C THR A 23 4.63 -8.02 -11.55
N GLY A 24 4.35 -6.88 -12.16
CA GLY A 24 5.32 -6.13 -12.94
C GLY A 24 6.52 -5.64 -12.10
N PRO A 25 7.71 -5.53 -12.71
CA PRO A 25 8.95 -5.21 -11.99
C PRO A 25 8.95 -3.82 -11.34
N ASN A 26 8.16 -2.87 -11.86
CA ASN A 26 8.04 -1.51 -11.33
C ASN A 26 6.82 -1.31 -10.44
N SER A 27 5.97 -2.33 -10.28
CA SER A 27 4.66 -2.17 -9.66
C SER A 27 4.75 -1.82 -8.17
N GLY A 28 5.78 -2.33 -7.48
CA GLY A 28 6.06 -1.93 -6.11
C GLY A 28 6.50 -0.47 -5.99
N CYS A 29 7.37 0.01 -6.88
CA CYS A 29 7.81 1.41 -6.84
C CYS A 29 6.69 2.38 -7.24
N PHE A 30 5.82 1.97 -8.16
CA PHE A 30 4.60 2.71 -8.46
C PHE A 30 3.71 2.83 -7.21
N LEU A 31 3.46 1.72 -6.52
CA LEU A 31 2.68 1.71 -5.26
C LEU A 31 3.34 2.59 -4.19
N ALA A 32 4.65 2.47 -3.97
CA ALA A 32 5.38 3.29 -3.01
C ALA A 32 5.25 4.78 -3.32
N CYS A 33 5.37 5.18 -4.60
CA CYS A 33 5.17 6.57 -5.01
C CYS A 33 3.75 7.05 -4.72
N VAL A 34 2.73 6.25 -5.05
CA VAL A 34 1.33 6.62 -4.78
C VAL A 34 1.10 6.75 -3.28
N MET A 35 1.58 5.79 -2.48
CA MET A 35 1.47 5.79 -1.02
C MET A 35 2.12 7.02 -0.40
N ARG A 36 3.29 7.47 -0.90
CA ARG A 36 3.91 8.73 -0.44
C ARG A 36 3.07 9.95 -0.79
N GLN A 37 2.56 9.99 -2.02
CA GLN A 37 1.75 11.12 -2.47
C GLN A 37 0.48 11.31 -1.63
N ILE A 38 -0.06 10.23 -1.07
CA ILE A 38 -1.24 10.25 -0.18
C ILE A 38 -0.89 10.14 1.32
N GLY A 39 0.40 10.17 1.67
CA GLY A 39 0.89 10.17 3.06
C GLY A 39 0.87 8.82 3.80
N ILE A 40 0.51 7.72 3.13
CA ILE A 40 0.56 6.37 3.71
C ILE A 40 2.01 5.89 3.87
N MET A 41 2.95 6.42 3.10
CA MET A 41 4.38 6.10 3.22
C MET A 41 5.16 7.39 3.42
N ASP A 42 6.11 7.39 4.35
CA ASP A 42 7.00 8.52 4.60
C ASP A 42 8.24 8.51 3.70
N ASP A 43 9.11 9.51 3.84
CA ASP A 43 10.34 9.63 3.06
C ASP A 43 11.37 8.51 3.35
N ALA A 44 11.34 7.92 4.56
CA ALA A 44 12.14 6.75 4.93
C ALA A 44 11.58 5.43 4.32
N GLY A 45 10.47 5.51 3.59
CA GLY A 45 9.82 4.36 2.97
C GLY A 45 9.04 3.50 3.95
N LEU A 46 8.69 4.02 5.13
CA LEU A 46 7.92 3.34 6.16
C LEU A 46 6.44 3.66 6.04
N ILE A 47 5.59 2.65 6.26
CA ILE A 47 4.14 2.78 6.26
C ILE A 47 3.67 3.48 7.53
N GLN A 48 2.82 4.50 7.34
CA GLN A 48 2.20 5.32 8.37
C GLN A 48 0.77 4.84 8.58
N LYS A 49 0.56 4.00 9.59
CA LYS A 49 -0.75 3.40 9.89
C LYS A 49 -1.80 4.46 10.19
N GLU A 50 -1.42 5.49 10.92
CA GLU A 50 -2.29 6.56 11.38
C GLU A 50 -2.83 7.33 10.17
N THR A 51 -1.95 7.75 9.26
CA THR A 51 -2.35 8.44 8.02
C THR A 51 -3.22 7.54 7.12
N ALA A 52 -2.92 6.24 7.05
CA ALA A 52 -3.74 5.30 6.29
C ALA A 52 -5.16 5.18 6.86
N LEU A 53 -5.31 5.16 8.19
CA LEU A 53 -6.62 5.13 8.85
C LEU A 53 -7.36 6.45 8.70
N GLU A 54 -6.68 7.59 8.77
CA GLU A 54 -7.28 8.90 8.51
C GLU A 54 -7.80 9.00 7.08
N LEU A 55 -7.02 8.54 6.10
CA LEU A 55 -7.45 8.49 4.71
C LEU A 55 -8.68 7.60 4.55
N ALA A 56 -8.69 6.42 5.18
CA ALA A 56 -9.84 5.52 5.15
C ALA A 56 -11.12 6.22 5.67
N LYS A 57 -11.04 6.90 6.82
CA LYS A 57 -12.16 7.68 7.38
C LYS A 57 -12.61 8.84 6.49
N SER A 58 -11.77 9.31 5.57
CA SER A 58 -12.14 10.36 4.60
C SER A 58 -12.79 9.81 3.33
N VAL A 59 -12.66 8.50 3.08
CA VAL A 59 -13.11 7.82 1.86
C VAL A 59 -14.34 6.96 2.11
N PHE A 60 -14.45 6.36 3.30
CA PHE A 60 -15.53 5.48 3.70
C PHE A 60 -16.36 6.15 4.79
N ASP A 61 -17.70 6.06 4.67
CA ASP A 61 -18.65 6.59 5.67
C ASP A 61 -19.17 5.50 6.62
N ASP A 62 -18.82 4.23 6.36
CA ASP A 62 -19.28 3.08 7.14
C ASP A 62 -18.30 2.75 8.28
N ASP A 63 -18.78 2.85 9.52
CA ASP A 63 -17.97 2.61 10.73
C ASP A 63 -17.48 1.15 10.84
N GLU A 64 -18.24 0.19 10.31
CA GLU A 64 -17.86 -1.22 10.31
C GLU A 64 -16.73 -1.46 9.29
N GLU A 65 -16.81 -0.85 8.10
CA GLU A 65 -15.74 -0.86 7.11
C GLU A 65 -14.47 -0.18 7.64
N ILE A 66 -14.60 0.99 8.28
CA ILE A 66 -13.47 1.69 8.92
C ILE A 66 -12.82 0.82 10.00
N LYS A 67 -13.63 0.09 10.79
CA LYS A 67 -13.12 -0.81 11.83
C LYS A 67 -12.34 -1.99 11.22
N VAL A 68 -12.88 -2.63 10.18
CA VAL A 68 -12.17 -3.69 9.45
C VAL A 68 -10.84 -3.18 8.89
N ILE A 69 -10.81 -1.94 8.36
CA ILE A 69 -9.59 -1.30 7.90
C ILE A 69 -8.59 -1.09 9.05
N ALA A 70 -9.04 -0.57 10.19
CA ALA A 70 -8.19 -0.37 11.35
C ALA A 70 -7.57 -1.69 11.85
N ASP A 71 -8.34 -2.77 11.83
CA ASP A 71 -7.92 -4.10 12.27
C ASP A 71 -6.83 -4.66 11.36
N TYR A 72 -7.02 -4.66 10.04
CA TYR A 72 -5.97 -5.18 9.15
C TYR A 72 -4.74 -4.27 9.10
N LEU A 73 -4.90 -2.94 9.22
CA LEU A 73 -3.76 -2.03 9.32
C LEU A 73 -2.93 -2.32 10.58
N HIS A 74 -3.58 -2.73 11.67
CA HIS A 74 -2.88 -3.19 12.87
C HIS A 74 -2.14 -4.50 12.64
N SER A 75 -2.80 -5.51 12.05
CA SER A 75 -2.19 -6.80 11.72
C SER A 75 -0.98 -6.66 10.79
N CYS A 76 -1.02 -5.68 9.88
CA CYS A 76 0.06 -5.39 8.94
C CYS A 76 1.15 -4.45 9.47
N SER A 77 1.14 -4.06 10.75
CA SER A 77 2.16 -3.16 11.31
C SER A 77 3.60 -3.70 11.24
N HIS A 78 3.77 -5.03 11.15
CA HIS A 78 5.06 -5.70 11.06
C HIS A 78 5.84 -5.40 9.76
N VAL A 79 5.18 -4.92 8.71
CA VAL A 79 5.82 -4.69 7.39
C VAL A 79 6.96 -3.66 7.43
N ASN A 80 6.94 -2.74 8.39
CA ASN A 80 8.03 -1.78 8.59
C ASN A 80 9.32 -2.44 9.13
N THR A 81 9.20 -3.62 9.73
CA THR A 81 10.32 -4.39 10.26
C THR A 81 10.78 -5.50 9.31
N GLU A 82 10.09 -5.71 8.19
CA GLU A 82 10.50 -6.68 7.20
C GLU A 82 11.78 -6.26 6.47
N ALA A 83 12.62 -7.24 6.17
CA ALA A 83 13.82 -7.03 5.37
C ALA A 83 13.40 -6.74 3.91
N VAL A 84 13.92 -5.65 3.38
CA VAL A 84 13.74 -5.25 1.97
C VAL A 84 15.09 -4.94 1.33
N SER A 85 15.21 -5.17 0.03
CA SER A 85 16.45 -4.96 -0.72
C SER A 85 16.65 -3.51 -1.19
N ASP A 86 15.57 -2.72 -1.21
CA ASP A 86 15.55 -1.38 -1.80
C ASP A 86 15.47 -0.23 -0.78
N GLY A 87 15.53 -0.57 0.51
CA GLY A 87 15.69 0.35 1.63
C GLY A 87 14.62 1.44 1.67
N GLU A 88 15.07 2.69 1.61
CA GLU A 88 14.22 3.88 1.64
C GLU A 88 13.38 4.06 0.38
N LYS A 89 13.64 3.36 -0.73
CA LYS A 89 12.74 3.40 -1.90
C LYS A 89 11.36 2.82 -1.55
N GLY A 90 11.34 1.79 -0.70
CA GLY A 90 10.12 1.22 -0.14
C GLY A 90 9.22 0.50 -1.15
N CYS A 91 9.71 0.19 -2.36
CA CYS A 91 8.99 -0.53 -3.39
C CYS A 91 8.58 -1.93 -2.94
N GLU A 92 9.51 -2.68 -2.34
CA GLU A 92 9.20 -4.02 -1.81
C GLU A 92 8.24 -3.92 -0.62
N ARG A 93 8.51 -2.98 0.30
CA ARG A 93 7.65 -2.75 1.46
C ARG A 93 6.22 -2.38 1.06
N ALA A 94 6.04 -1.58 0.01
CA ALA A 94 4.73 -1.23 -0.52
C ALA A 94 3.96 -2.46 -1.03
N LEU A 95 4.64 -3.40 -1.72
CA LEU A 95 4.01 -4.65 -2.16
C LEU A 95 3.64 -5.56 -0.99
N ILE A 96 4.53 -5.69 -0.01
CA ILE A 96 4.30 -6.48 1.20
C ILE A 96 3.09 -5.91 1.96
N ALA A 97 3.07 -4.60 2.19
CA ALA A 97 1.97 -3.91 2.84
C ALA A 97 0.65 -4.10 2.07
N PHE A 98 0.65 -3.87 0.76
CA PHE A 98 -0.54 -4.04 -0.08
C PHE A 98 -1.06 -5.47 -0.05
N LYS A 99 -0.17 -6.46 -0.14
CA LYS A 99 -0.53 -7.87 -0.03
C LYS A 99 -1.13 -8.19 1.34
N CYS A 100 -0.50 -7.75 2.42
CA CYS A 100 -0.99 -7.97 3.78
C CYS A 100 -2.39 -7.37 3.98
N MET A 101 -2.60 -6.11 3.56
CA MET A 101 -3.90 -5.44 3.65
C MET A 101 -4.96 -6.18 2.85
N ARG A 102 -4.65 -6.58 1.60
CA ARG A 102 -5.57 -7.39 0.77
C ARG A 102 -5.92 -8.71 1.46
N ASP A 103 -4.91 -9.45 1.94
CA ASP A 103 -5.10 -10.79 2.48
C ASP A 103 -5.97 -10.78 3.74
N ASN A 104 -5.87 -9.73 4.56
CA ASN A 104 -6.73 -9.55 5.72
C ASN A 104 -8.11 -8.96 5.36
N ALA A 105 -8.20 -8.09 4.36
CA ALA A 105 -9.49 -7.56 3.87
C ALA A 105 -10.34 -8.61 3.12
N SER A 106 -9.73 -9.75 2.75
CA SER A 106 -10.40 -10.87 2.09
C SER A 106 -10.90 -11.95 3.08
N GLN A 107 -10.67 -11.77 4.38
CA GLN A 107 -11.06 -12.70 5.44
C GLN A 107 -12.51 -12.50 5.87
#